data_AF-A0A9X5XAX8-F1
#
_entry.id   AF-A0A9X5XAX8-F1
#
_cell.length_a   1.000
_cell.length_b   1.000
_cell.length_c   1.000
_cell.angle_alpha   90.00
_cell.angle_beta   90.00
_cell.angle_gamma   90.00
#
_symmetry.space_group_name_H-M   'P 1'
#
loop_
_entity.id
_entity.type
_entity.pdbx_description
1 polymer ?
#
loop_
_entity_poly.entity_id
_entity_poly.type
_entity_poly.pdbx_seq_one_letter_code
_entity_poly.pdbx_strand_id
1 'polypeptide(L)'
;TRQAERYRVGRVLLAGDAAHIHPPTGGQGLNLGVQDAFNLGWKLAAEVNGWAPEGLLDSYHAERHPVGARVLDNTRAQITLLGTDPGATALRELLSKLMDFEEVNRYVTGMITAVGVRYDFGQGHELLGGRMRDVGLKRGRLYELMHAGRGLLLDQTGRLSVAGWADRVDHVVDVSEELDAPAVLLRPDGHVAWVGEDQRDLVGRLPEWFGTAVG
;
A
#
# COMPACT_ATOMS: atom_id res chain seq x y z
N THR A 1 24.02 0.26 -2.49
CA THR A 1 22.68 0.41 -1.87
C THR A 1 22.84 0.45 -0.36
N ARG A 2 22.11 1.31 0.35
CA ARG A 2 22.07 1.36 1.84
C ARG A 2 20.66 1.68 2.31
N GLN A 3 20.27 1.17 3.46
CA GLN A 3 18.96 1.40 4.08
C GLN A 3 19.15 1.57 5.59
N ALA A 4 18.39 2.47 6.20
CA ALA A 4 18.36 2.68 7.63
C ALA A 4 17.76 1.46 8.33
N GLU A 5 18.44 0.99 9.39
CA GLU A 5 17.99 -0.16 10.20
C GLU A 5 16.61 0.03 10.83
N ARG A 6 16.26 1.28 11.15
CA ARG A 6 15.03 1.66 11.85
C ARG A 6 14.48 2.92 11.22
N TYR A 7 13.21 2.88 10.85
CA TYR A 7 12.52 4.04 10.27
C TYR A 7 11.89 4.93 11.36
N ARG A 8 11.81 4.44 12.59
CA ARG A 8 11.31 5.16 13.77
C ARG A 8 12.21 4.88 14.96
N VAL A 9 12.56 5.95 15.69
CA VAL A 9 13.18 5.90 17.01
C VAL A 9 12.45 6.87 17.91
N GLY A 10 11.52 6.35 18.72
CA GLY A 10 10.64 7.18 19.55
C GLY A 10 9.79 8.14 18.70
N ARG A 11 10.10 9.44 18.78
CA ARG A 11 9.38 10.52 18.09
C ARG A 11 10.08 11.02 16.81
N VAL A 12 11.20 10.40 16.43
CA VAL A 12 11.94 10.74 15.22
C VAL A 12 11.73 9.65 14.18
N LEU A 13 11.38 10.04 12.95
CA LEU A 13 11.10 9.13 11.84
C LEU A 13 11.92 9.53 10.60
N LEU A 14 12.27 8.55 9.77
CA LEU A 14 13.01 8.74 8.52
C LEU A 14 12.14 8.31 7.34
N ALA A 15 12.15 9.07 6.24
CA ALA A 15 11.43 8.75 5.00
C ALA A 15 12.26 9.16 3.77
N GLY A 16 12.02 8.52 2.62
CA GLY A 16 12.73 8.80 1.38
C GLY A 16 14.24 8.52 1.48
N ASP A 17 15.06 9.32 0.80
CA ASP A 17 16.51 9.10 0.72
C ASP A 17 17.23 9.10 2.08
N ALA A 18 16.63 9.74 3.11
CA ALA A 18 17.13 9.65 4.48
C ALA A 18 17.03 8.23 5.07
N ALA A 19 16.07 7.43 4.59
CA ALA A 19 15.85 6.05 5.01
C ALA A 19 16.47 5.03 4.03
N HIS A 20 16.66 5.35 2.76
CA HIS A 20 17.19 4.40 1.78
C HIS A 20 17.82 5.09 0.57
N ILE A 21 19.01 4.64 0.17
CA ILE A 21 19.72 5.11 -1.03
C ILE A 21 20.05 3.93 -1.95
N HIS A 22 19.75 4.10 -3.23
CA HIS A 22 19.97 3.07 -4.24
C HIS A 22 20.28 3.70 -5.62
N PRO A 23 20.82 2.93 -6.56
CA PRO A 23 21.01 3.39 -7.93
C PRO A 23 19.73 3.92 -8.58
N PRO A 24 19.82 4.89 -9.51
CA PRO A 24 18.65 5.48 -10.16
C PRO A 24 17.99 4.56 -11.20
N THR A 25 18.51 3.35 -11.41
CA THR A 25 17.98 2.35 -12.35
C THR A 25 16.50 2.07 -12.09
N GLY A 26 15.67 2.25 -13.11
CA GLY A 26 14.22 2.12 -13.03
C GLY A 26 13.46 3.31 -12.44
N GLY A 27 14.14 4.40 -12.05
CA GLY A 27 13.46 5.65 -11.62
C GLY A 27 12.68 5.54 -10.30
N GLN A 28 13.07 4.62 -9.42
CA GLN A 28 12.25 4.23 -8.26
C GLN A 28 12.42 5.13 -7.01
N GLY A 29 13.51 5.91 -6.89
CA GLY A 29 13.85 6.60 -5.63
C GLY A 29 12.81 7.63 -5.17
N LEU A 30 12.47 8.60 -6.03
CA LEU A 30 11.43 9.59 -5.73
C LEU A 30 10.07 8.92 -5.46
N ASN A 31 9.69 7.94 -6.29
CA ASN A 31 8.43 7.21 -6.14
C ASN A 31 8.34 6.51 -4.78
N LEU A 32 9.44 5.88 -4.35
CA LEU A 32 9.53 5.20 -3.06
C LEU A 32 9.38 6.19 -1.90
N GLY A 33 10.06 7.34 -1.95
CA GLY A 33 9.95 8.39 -0.93
C GLY A 33 8.56 9.04 -0.84
N VAL A 34 7.91 9.28 -1.98
CA VAL A 34 6.52 9.79 -2.02
C VAL A 34 5.56 8.79 -1.35
N GLN A 35 5.71 7.50 -1.64
CA GLN A 35 4.89 6.46 -1.01
C GLN A 35 5.19 6.28 0.48
N ASP A 36 6.42 6.50 0.92
CA ASP A 36 6.74 6.53 2.35
C ASP A 36 6.01 7.65 3.07
N ALA A 37 6.03 8.86 2.48
CA ALA A 37 5.29 10.00 3.02
C ALA A 37 3.78 9.75 3.00
N PHE A 38 3.26 9.13 1.94
CA PHE A 38 1.84 8.79 1.82
C PHE A 38 1.38 7.75 2.86
N ASN A 39 2.23 6.77 3.17
CA ASN A 39 1.97 5.80 4.23
C ASN A 39 2.06 6.41 5.64
N LEU A 40 3.07 7.27 5.87
CA LEU A 40 3.34 7.86 7.18
C LEU A 40 2.36 8.98 7.53
N GLY A 41 1.97 9.82 6.57
CA GLY A 41 1.27 11.08 6.82
C GLY A 41 -0.02 10.89 7.61
N TRP A 42 -0.87 9.95 7.21
CA TRP A 42 -2.15 9.71 7.89
C TRP A 42 -1.97 9.04 9.26
N LYS A 43 -0.97 8.16 9.42
CA LYS A 43 -0.65 7.49 10.69
C LYS A 43 -0.12 8.47 11.71
N LEU A 44 0.78 9.37 11.29
CA LEU A 44 1.32 10.41 12.14
C LEU A 44 0.24 11.43 12.51
N ALA A 45 -0.65 11.78 11.57
CA ALA A 45 -1.81 12.61 11.87
C ALA A 45 -2.74 11.93 12.88
N ALA A 46 -2.98 10.62 12.76
CA ALA A 46 -3.78 9.86 13.73
C ALA A 46 -3.18 9.90 15.14
N GLU A 47 -1.86 9.73 15.25
CA GLU A 47 -1.12 9.79 16.51
C GLU A 47 -1.24 11.19 17.15
N VAL A 48 -1.02 12.24 16.36
CA VAL A 48 -1.12 13.63 16.83
C VAL A 48 -2.53 13.99 17.27
N ASN A 49 -3.56 13.49 16.57
CA ASN A 49 -4.96 13.73 16.91
C ASN A 49 -5.49 12.77 18.00
N GLY A 50 -4.66 11.88 18.53
CA GLY A 50 -4.97 11.08 19.72
C GLY A 50 -5.93 9.91 19.49
N TRP A 51 -6.18 9.50 18.24
CA TRP A 51 -7.06 8.37 17.93
C TRP A 51 -6.34 7.17 17.32
N ALA A 52 -5.03 7.27 17.04
CA ALA A 52 -4.25 6.14 16.57
C ALA A 52 -4.35 4.95 17.55
N PRO A 53 -4.69 3.74 17.06
CA PRO A 53 -4.57 2.54 17.87
C PRO A 53 -3.10 2.24 18.17
N GLU A 54 -2.88 1.46 19.24
CA GLU A 54 -1.54 1.02 19.63
C GLU A 54 -0.83 0.30 18.47
N GLY A 55 0.43 0.66 18.24
CA GLY A 55 1.24 0.09 17.15
C GLY A 55 0.96 0.66 15.75
N LEU A 56 -0.04 1.54 15.57
CA LEU A 56 -0.31 2.12 14.25
C LEU A 56 0.91 2.84 13.68
N LEU A 57 1.59 3.67 14.48
CA LEU A 57 2.77 4.39 14.00
C LEU A 57 3.98 3.46 13.80
N ASP A 58 4.08 2.34 14.53
CA ASP A 58 5.11 1.32 14.33
C ASP A 58 4.93 0.54 13.03
N SER A 59 3.67 0.40 12.57
CA SER A 59 3.37 -0.21 11.27
C SER A 59 4.06 0.51 10.11
N TYR A 60 4.42 1.80 10.24
CA TYR A 60 5.19 2.51 9.20
C TYR A 60 6.49 1.78 8.86
N HIS A 61 7.27 1.41 9.88
CA HIS A 61 8.51 0.66 9.67
C HIS A 61 8.23 -0.74 9.15
N ALA A 62 7.29 -1.47 9.78
CA ALA A 62 6.96 -2.84 9.42
C ALA A 62 6.47 -2.97 7.96
N GLU A 63 5.76 -1.96 7.46
CA GLU A 63 5.24 -1.92 6.09
C GLU A 63 6.28 -1.42 5.07
N ARG A 64 6.98 -0.31 5.38
CA ARG A 64 7.82 0.39 4.38
C ARG A 64 9.25 -0.10 4.32
N HIS A 65 9.79 -0.65 5.40
CA HIS A 65 11.15 -1.19 5.41
C HIS A 65 11.31 -2.39 4.44
N PRO A 66 10.41 -3.39 4.40
CA PRO A 66 10.48 -4.47 3.40
C PRO A 66 10.36 -3.98 1.95
N VAL A 67 9.56 -2.93 1.70
CA VAL A 67 9.44 -2.34 0.36
C VAL A 67 10.76 -1.71 -0.08
N GLY A 68 11.39 -0.91 0.80
CA GLY A 68 12.71 -0.35 0.53
C GLY A 68 13.76 -1.43 0.25
N ALA A 69 13.78 -2.50 1.05
CA ALA A 69 14.71 -3.62 0.86
C ALA A 69 14.56 -4.28 -0.52
N ARG A 70 13.31 -4.52 -0.96
CA ARG A 70 13.01 -5.08 -2.30
C ARG A 70 13.47 -4.16 -3.44
N VAL A 71 13.34 -2.84 -3.28
CA VAL A 71 13.85 -1.87 -4.28
C VAL A 71 15.38 -1.90 -4.34
N LEU A 72 16.05 -1.98 -3.18
CA LEU A 72 17.49 -2.12 -3.10
C LEU A 72 18.00 -3.43 -3.72
N ASP A 73 17.26 -4.54 -3.56
CA ASP A 73 17.58 -5.81 -4.22
C ASP A 73 17.40 -5.72 -5.74
N ASN A 74 16.26 -5.20 -6.21
CA ASN A 74 15.97 -5.15 -7.64
C ASN A 74 16.92 -4.21 -8.39
N THR A 75 17.32 -3.09 -7.78
CA THR A 75 18.27 -2.14 -8.40
C THR A 75 19.68 -2.73 -8.47
N ARG A 76 20.09 -3.56 -7.50
CA ARG A 76 21.32 -4.35 -7.60
C ARG A 76 21.25 -5.35 -8.75
N ALA A 77 20.13 -6.06 -8.90
CA ALA A 77 19.93 -6.99 -10.02
C ALA A 77 19.99 -6.29 -11.38
N GLN A 78 19.33 -5.12 -11.50
CA GLN A 78 19.38 -4.30 -12.72
C GLN A 78 20.80 -3.84 -13.06
N ILE A 79 21.59 -3.38 -12.09
CA ILE A 79 23.00 -3.03 -12.32
C ILE A 79 23.78 -4.24 -12.84
N THR A 80 23.61 -5.42 -12.22
CA THR A 80 24.31 -6.64 -12.68
C THR A 80 23.96 -6.96 -14.13
N LEU A 81 22.68 -6.82 -14.52
CA LEU A 81 22.23 -7.06 -15.89
C LEU A 81 22.80 -6.05 -16.90
N LEU A 82 23.14 -4.83 -16.45
CA LEU A 82 23.77 -3.80 -17.28
C LEU A 82 25.29 -4.00 -17.44
N GLY A 83 25.89 -5.00 -16.77
CA GLY A 83 27.29 -5.36 -16.95
C GLY A 83 27.61 -5.77 -18.40
N THR A 84 28.85 -5.53 -18.81
CA THR A 84 29.35 -5.82 -20.17
C THR A 84 30.14 -7.12 -20.24
N ASP A 85 30.32 -7.84 -19.13
CA ASP A 85 30.98 -9.14 -19.14
C ASP A 85 30.11 -10.22 -19.82
N PRO A 86 30.70 -11.33 -20.27
CA PRO A 86 29.96 -12.39 -20.96
C PRO A 86 28.84 -12.99 -20.13
N GLY A 87 29.00 -13.10 -18.80
CA GLY A 87 28.00 -13.65 -17.90
C GLY A 87 26.77 -12.76 -17.78
N ALA A 88 26.98 -11.46 -17.53
CA ALA A 88 25.90 -10.48 -17.52
C ALA A 88 25.14 -10.41 -18.86
N THR A 89 25.87 -10.48 -19.98
CA THR A 89 25.26 -10.47 -21.32
C THR A 89 24.40 -11.70 -21.57
N ALA A 90 24.88 -12.90 -21.25
CA ALA A 90 24.10 -14.13 -21.38
C ALA A 90 22.83 -14.13 -20.50
N LEU A 91 22.94 -13.64 -19.26
CA LEU A 91 21.79 -13.54 -18.36
C LEU A 91 20.77 -12.51 -18.86
N ARG A 92 21.23 -11.38 -19.40
CA ARG A 92 20.35 -10.36 -19.99
C ARG A 92 19.59 -10.91 -21.19
N GLU A 93 20.24 -11.67 -22.08
CA GLU A 93 19.58 -12.33 -23.22
C GLU A 93 18.53 -13.35 -22.76
N LEU A 94 18.81 -14.13 -21.72
CA LEU A 94 17.83 -15.04 -21.13
C LEU A 94 16.63 -14.26 -20.56
N LEU A 95 16.89 -13.22 -19.77
CA LEU A 95 15.82 -12.41 -19.18
C LEU A 95 14.97 -11.74 -20.27
N SER A 96 15.58 -11.24 -21.35
CA SER A 96 14.83 -10.66 -22.48
C SER A 96 13.84 -11.66 -23.07
N LYS A 97 14.21 -12.94 -23.22
CA LYS A 97 13.28 -13.99 -23.68
C LYS A 97 12.19 -14.28 -22.64
N LEU A 98 12.52 -14.21 -21.35
CA LEU A 98 11.52 -14.39 -20.29
C LEU A 98 10.51 -13.22 -20.25
N MET A 99 10.92 -12.01 -20.64
CA MET A 99 10.04 -10.85 -20.71
C MET A 99 8.98 -10.93 -21.82
N ASP A 100 9.11 -11.88 -22.76
CA ASP A 100 8.09 -12.18 -23.77
C ASP A 100 6.87 -12.90 -23.15
N PHE A 101 7.01 -13.48 -21.95
CA PHE A 101 5.87 -14.02 -21.20
C PHE A 101 5.14 -12.90 -20.45
N GLU A 102 3.84 -12.76 -20.72
CA GLU A 102 2.99 -11.70 -20.13
C GLU A 102 3.04 -11.69 -18.59
N GLU A 103 3.06 -12.86 -17.96
CA GLU A 103 3.11 -12.98 -16.51
C GLU A 103 4.41 -12.43 -15.91
N VAL A 104 5.54 -12.72 -16.55
CA VAL A 104 6.86 -12.20 -16.14
C VAL A 104 6.90 -10.70 -16.35
N ASN A 105 6.45 -10.22 -17.51
CA ASN A 105 6.42 -8.80 -17.83
C ASN A 105 5.56 -8.02 -16.83
N ARG A 106 4.36 -8.52 -16.54
CA ARG A 106 3.44 -7.94 -15.55
C ARG A 106 4.05 -7.92 -14.15
N TYR A 107 4.71 -8.99 -13.73
CA TYR A 107 5.39 -9.06 -12.44
C TYR A 107 6.50 -8.02 -12.32
N VAL A 108 7.40 -7.93 -13.31
CA VAL A 108 8.51 -6.97 -13.31
C VAL A 108 8.00 -5.52 -13.40
N THR A 109 6.99 -5.26 -14.24
CA THR A 109 6.35 -3.94 -14.35
C THR A 109 5.71 -3.54 -13.03
N GLY A 110 4.99 -4.45 -12.37
CA GLY A 110 4.35 -4.21 -11.08
C GLY A 110 5.35 -3.93 -9.96
N MET A 111 6.51 -4.59 -10.01
CA MET A 111 7.64 -4.35 -9.10
C MET A 111 8.24 -2.95 -9.30
N ILE A 112 8.56 -2.56 -10.54
CA ILE A 112 9.22 -1.28 -10.84
C ILE A 112 8.29 -0.08 -10.59
N THR A 113 7.01 -0.20 -10.97
CA THR A 113 6.01 0.86 -10.78
C THR A 113 5.43 0.91 -9.36
N ALA A 114 5.80 -0.06 -8.52
CA ALA A 114 5.31 -0.25 -7.15
C ALA A 114 3.79 -0.42 -7.01
N VAL A 115 3.03 -0.60 -8.09
CA VAL A 115 1.60 -0.93 -8.03
C VAL A 115 1.34 -2.31 -7.44
N GLY A 116 2.35 -3.20 -7.49
CA GLY A 116 2.29 -4.53 -6.88
C GLY A 116 2.64 -4.56 -5.38
N VAL A 117 2.85 -3.41 -4.74
CA VAL A 117 3.13 -3.37 -3.29
C VAL A 117 1.91 -3.86 -2.51
N ARG A 118 2.15 -4.86 -1.66
CA ARG A 118 1.18 -5.43 -0.73
C ARG A 118 1.79 -5.51 0.66
N TYR A 119 1.08 -4.99 1.65
CA TYR A 119 1.44 -5.13 3.05
C TYR A 119 0.89 -6.44 3.63
N ASP A 120 1.59 -6.99 4.61
CA ASP A 120 1.14 -8.19 5.31
C ASP A 120 0.16 -7.80 6.43
N PHE A 121 -1.13 -7.93 6.15
CA PHE A 121 -2.20 -7.78 7.15
C PHE A 121 -2.75 -9.15 7.59
N GLY A 122 -1.98 -10.23 7.39
CA GLY A 122 -2.37 -11.59 7.70
C GLY A 122 -3.14 -12.29 6.58
N GLN A 123 -3.74 -13.43 6.93
CA GLN A 123 -4.50 -14.26 5.99
C GLN A 123 -5.87 -13.64 5.70
N GLY A 124 -6.34 -13.77 4.46
CA GLY A 124 -7.65 -13.28 4.07
C GLY A 124 -7.82 -13.17 2.55
N HIS A 125 -8.72 -12.27 2.14
CA HIS A 125 -9.04 -12.02 0.73
C HIS A 125 -7.79 -11.62 -0.09
N GLU A 126 -7.80 -11.94 -1.38
CA GLU A 126 -6.71 -11.59 -2.31
C GLU A 126 -6.50 -10.09 -2.50
N LEU A 127 -7.38 -9.22 -1.99
CA LEU A 127 -7.20 -7.76 -2.05
C LEU A 127 -6.54 -7.20 -0.78
N LEU A 128 -6.58 -7.94 0.32
CA LEU A 128 -6.14 -7.50 1.65
C LEU A 128 -4.66 -7.06 1.65
N GLY A 129 -4.38 -5.84 2.11
CA GLY A 129 -3.04 -5.27 2.13
C GLY A 129 -2.54 -4.76 0.77
N GLY A 130 -3.23 -5.07 -0.32
CA GLY A 130 -2.98 -4.47 -1.64
C GLY A 130 -3.57 -3.08 -1.72
N ARG A 131 -3.06 -2.25 -2.64
CA ARG A 131 -3.66 -0.95 -2.94
C ARG A 131 -4.86 -1.13 -3.87
N MET A 132 -5.97 -0.50 -3.52
CA MET A 132 -7.14 -0.48 -4.38
C MET A 132 -6.88 0.40 -5.60
N ARG A 133 -7.10 -0.15 -6.80
CA ARG A 133 -7.03 0.61 -8.06
C ARG A 133 -8.22 1.55 -8.18
N ASP A 134 -8.10 2.53 -9.06
CA ASP A 134 -9.21 3.44 -9.32
C ASP A 134 -10.29 2.79 -10.18
N VAL A 135 -11.38 2.38 -9.56
CA VAL A 135 -12.53 1.72 -10.21
C VAL A 135 -13.63 2.71 -10.55
N GLY A 136 -14.36 2.46 -11.64
CA GLY A 136 -15.60 3.17 -11.94
C GLY A 136 -16.73 2.80 -10.98
N LEU A 137 -17.39 3.80 -10.41
CA LEU A 137 -18.60 3.69 -9.60
C LEU A 137 -19.79 4.28 -10.38
N LYS A 138 -21.04 4.05 -9.93
CA LYS A 138 -22.20 4.69 -10.61
C LYS A 138 -22.15 6.22 -10.55
N ARG A 139 -21.55 6.80 -9.51
CA ARG A 139 -21.54 8.25 -9.26
C ARG A 139 -20.21 8.96 -9.55
N GLY A 140 -19.21 8.26 -10.08
CA GLY A 140 -17.88 8.82 -10.35
C GLY A 140 -16.77 7.79 -10.25
N ARG A 141 -15.57 8.22 -9.88
CA ARG A 141 -14.42 7.32 -9.67
C ARG A 141 -14.03 7.22 -8.21
N LEU A 142 -13.49 6.07 -7.79
CA LEU A 142 -13.11 5.83 -6.40
C LEU A 142 -12.13 6.89 -5.88
N TYR A 143 -11.10 7.24 -6.65
CA TYR A 143 -10.06 8.16 -6.19
C TYR A 143 -10.58 9.60 -5.95
N GLU A 144 -11.67 10.00 -6.60
CA GLU A 144 -12.31 11.31 -6.38
C GLU A 144 -12.87 11.42 -4.95
N LEU A 145 -13.24 10.29 -4.34
CA LEU A 145 -13.79 10.22 -2.99
C LEU A 145 -12.70 10.25 -1.90
N MET A 146 -11.42 10.07 -2.28
CA MET A 146 -10.33 9.89 -1.32
C MET A 146 -9.53 11.18 -1.03
N HIS A 147 -9.87 12.30 -1.66
CA HIS A 147 -9.12 13.56 -1.54
C HIS A 147 -9.08 14.12 -0.11
N ALA A 148 -10.05 13.79 0.74
CA ALA A 148 -10.09 14.23 2.12
C ALA A 148 -9.07 13.51 3.04
N GLY A 149 -8.42 12.44 2.56
CA GLY A 149 -7.45 11.67 3.36
C GLY A 149 -8.08 10.93 4.56
N ARG A 150 -9.36 10.57 4.46
CA ARG A 150 -10.09 9.75 5.44
C ARG A 150 -10.04 8.27 5.06
N GLY A 151 -10.38 7.39 6.00
CA GLY A 151 -10.72 6.01 5.67
C GLY A 151 -11.98 5.96 4.81
N LEU A 152 -12.17 4.90 4.05
CA LEU A 152 -13.35 4.76 3.18
C LEU A 152 -13.85 3.33 3.17
N LEU A 153 -15.11 3.12 3.56
CA LEU A 153 -15.84 1.88 3.34
C LEU A 153 -16.65 2.00 2.05
N LEU A 154 -16.24 1.26 1.02
CA LEU A 154 -17.04 1.08 -0.19
C LEU A 154 -17.91 -0.16 -0.02
N ASP A 155 -19.22 0.03 0.12
CA ASP A 155 -20.21 -1.01 0.42
C ASP A 155 -21.16 -1.20 -0.76
N GLN A 156 -21.02 -2.32 -1.49
CA GLN A 156 -21.93 -2.66 -2.59
C GLN A 156 -23.23 -3.31 -2.09
N THR A 157 -23.31 -3.65 -0.81
CA THR A 157 -24.47 -4.34 -0.21
C THR A 157 -25.51 -3.39 0.36
N GLY A 158 -25.09 -2.19 0.78
CA GLY A 158 -25.93 -1.20 1.47
C GLY A 158 -26.39 -1.63 2.87
N ARG A 159 -25.81 -2.71 3.42
CA ARG A 159 -26.19 -3.28 4.73
C ARG A 159 -25.17 -2.97 5.82
N LEU A 160 -24.01 -2.41 5.48
CA LEU A 160 -22.94 -2.15 6.44
C LEU A 160 -23.07 -0.75 7.05
N SER A 161 -22.33 -0.52 8.14
CA SER A 161 -22.25 0.77 8.81
C SER A 161 -20.90 0.95 9.49
N VAL A 162 -20.43 2.20 9.51
CA VAL A 162 -19.24 2.64 10.27
C VAL A 162 -19.66 3.48 11.49
N ALA A 163 -20.85 3.25 12.04
CA ALA A 163 -21.32 3.94 13.23
C ALA A 163 -20.27 3.89 14.36
N GLY A 164 -19.91 5.06 14.88
CA GLY A 164 -18.81 5.23 15.83
C GLY A 164 -17.45 5.58 15.20
N TRP A 165 -17.30 5.52 13.88
CA TRP A 165 -16.08 5.93 13.16
C TRP A 165 -16.35 6.91 12.03
N ALA A 166 -17.57 7.45 11.91
CA ALA A 166 -17.97 8.37 10.85
C ALA A 166 -17.16 9.69 10.83
N ASP A 167 -16.48 10.01 11.93
CA ASP A 167 -15.54 11.14 12.01
C ASP A 167 -14.22 10.88 11.27
N ARG A 168 -13.88 9.60 11.01
CA ARG A 168 -12.60 9.14 10.42
C ARG A 168 -12.78 8.30 9.15
N VAL A 169 -13.93 7.67 8.97
CA VAL A 169 -14.22 6.73 7.88
C VAL A 169 -15.49 7.17 7.16
N ASP A 170 -15.37 7.47 5.87
CA ASP A 170 -16.51 7.72 5.00
C ASP A 170 -17.20 6.40 4.63
N HIS A 171 -18.53 6.39 4.62
CA HIS A 171 -19.33 5.26 4.13
C HIS A 171 -19.93 5.59 2.77
N VAL A 172 -19.53 4.83 1.76
CA VAL A 172 -19.95 5.00 0.38
C VAL A 172 -20.71 3.75 -0.05
N VAL A 173 -22.03 3.88 -0.16
CA VAL A 173 -22.88 2.80 -0.70
C VAL A 173 -23.01 2.98 -2.21
N ASP A 174 -22.17 2.30 -2.99
CA ASP A 174 -22.16 2.33 -4.45
C ASP A 174 -21.72 0.98 -5.01
N VAL A 175 -21.93 0.75 -6.30
CA VAL A 175 -21.55 -0.49 -6.98
C VAL A 175 -20.54 -0.23 -8.08
N SER A 176 -19.70 -1.23 -8.36
CA SER A 176 -18.70 -1.24 -9.41
C SER A 176 -18.65 -2.59 -10.08
N GLU A 177 -18.76 -2.62 -11.42
CA GLU A 177 -18.55 -3.85 -12.20
C GLU A 177 -17.07 -4.29 -12.20
N GLU A 178 -16.17 -3.42 -11.75
CA GLU A 178 -14.72 -3.66 -11.69
C GLU A 178 -14.24 -4.21 -10.33
N LEU A 179 -15.14 -4.34 -9.36
CA LEU A 179 -14.88 -4.83 -8.01
C LEU A 179 -15.68 -6.10 -7.71
N ASP A 180 -15.00 -7.24 -7.71
CA ASP A 180 -15.57 -8.53 -7.33
C ASP A 180 -15.43 -8.77 -5.81
N ALA A 181 -16.07 -7.90 -5.02
CA ALA A 181 -16.15 -8.05 -3.57
C ALA A 181 -17.37 -7.30 -3.02
N PRO A 182 -18.10 -7.84 -2.02
CA PRO A 182 -19.31 -7.19 -1.50
C PRO A 182 -19.04 -5.83 -0.85
N ALA A 183 -17.95 -5.69 -0.10
CA ALA A 183 -17.48 -4.41 0.41
C ALA A 183 -15.97 -4.45 0.68
N VAL A 184 -15.35 -3.27 0.65
CA VAL A 184 -13.93 -3.08 0.98
C VAL A 184 -13.75 -1.89 1.93
N LEU A 185 -12.96 -2.08 2.97
CA LEU A 185 -12.50 -1.01 3.86
C LEU A 185 -11.11 -0.57 3.40
N LEU A 186 -10.97 0.70 3.07
CA LEU A 186 -9.72 1.32 2.64
C LEU A 186 -9.16 2.19 3.74
N ARG A 187 -7.85 2.08 3.96
CA ARG A 187 -7.07 3.06 4.72
C ARG A 187 -6.98 4.38 3.94
N PRO A 188 -6.59 5.50 4.58
CA PRO A 188 -6.36 6.77 3.89
C PRO A 188 -5.33 6.69 2.75
N ASP A 189 -4.38 5.76 2.83
CA ASP A 189 -3.41 5.49 1.78
C ASP A 189 -3.91 4.49 0.71
N GLY A 190 -5.22 4.20 0.70
CA GLY A 190 -5.94 3.33 -0.26
C GLY A 190 -5.55 1.85 -0.23
N HIS A 191 -4.77 1.40 0.75
CA HIS A 191 -4.59 -0.02 0.99
C HIS A 191 -5.84 -0.62 1.62
N VAL A 192 -6.22 -1.81 1.17
CA VAL A 192 -7.39 -2.54 1.64
C VAL A 192 -7.09 -3.12 3.02
N ALA A 193 -7.82 -2.66 4.04
CA ALA A 193 -7.73 -3.13 5.42
C ALA A 193 -8.68 -4.30 5.72
N TRP A 194 -9.76 -4.43 4.97
CA TRP A 194 -10.74 -5.51 5.13
C TRP A 194 -11.58 -5.68 3.86
N VAL A 195 -12.10 -6.90 3.65
CA VAL A 195 -13.01 -7.27 2.56
C VAL A 195 -14.05 -8.22 3.11
N GLY A 196 -15.34 -7.98 2.84
CA GLY A 196 -16.41 -8.89 3.28
C GLY A 196 -17.80 -8.25 3.27
N GLU A 197 -18.76 -8.94 3.87
CA GLU A 197 -20.15 -8.46 4.00
C GLU A 197 -20.75 -8.60 5.40
N ASP A 198 -20.01 -9.18 6.36
CA ASP A 198 -20.47 -9.33 7.74
C ASP A 198 -20.12 -8.09 8.58
N GLN A 199 -21.15 -7.44 9.14
CA GLN A 199 -21.01 -6.24 9.96
C GLN A 199 -20.18 -6.47 11.23
N ARG A 200 -20.26 -7.66 11.85
CA ARG A 200 -19.51 -7.94 13.08
C ARG A 200 -18.03 -8.11 12.78
N ASP A 201 -17.69 -8.73 11.66
CA ASP A 201 -16.31 -8.82 11.18
C ASP A 201 -15.75 -7.41 10.86
N LEU A 202 -16.50 -6.57 10.14
CA LEU A 202 -16.11 -5.17 9.89
C LEU A 202 -15.85 -4.41 11.20
N VAL A 203 -16.75 -4.50 12.19
CA VAL A 203 -16.59 -3.85 13.50
C VAL A 203 -15.37 -4.39 14.27
N GLY A 204 -14.99 -5.65 14.04
CA GLY A 204 -13.75 -6.21 14.57
C GLY A 204 -12.49 -5.59 13.96
N ARG A 205 -12.54 -5.14 12.69
CA ARG A 205 -11.38 -4.61 11.95
C ARG A 205 -11.22 -3.09 12.00
N LEU A 206 -12.31 -2.35 12.16
CA LEU A 206 -12.26 -0.88 12.27
C LEU A 206 -11.28 -0.39 13.36
N PRO A 207 -11.26 -0.97 14.59
CA PRO A 207 -10.35 -0.52 15.64
C PRO A 207 -8.87 -0.70 15.34
N GLU A 208 -8.49 -1.70 14.54
CA GLU A 208 -7.09 -1.99 14.21
C GLU A 208 -6.42 -0.83 13.46
N TRP A 209 -7.20 -0.07 12.69
CA TRP A 209 -6.68 1.01 11.84
C TRP A 209 -7.20 2.39 12.21
N PHE A 210 -8.40 2.47 12.79
CA PHE A 210 -9.11 3.72 13.04
C PHE A 210 -9.35 4.00 14.53
N GLY A 211 -8.85 3.15 15.44
CA GLY A 211 -8.96 3.35 16.89
C GLY A 211 -10.35 3.08 17.44
N THR A 212 -10.65 3.52 18.66
CA THR A 212 -11.94 3.24 19.32
C THR A 212 -13.09 4.03 18.70
N ALA A 213 -14.31 3.47 18.77
CA ALA A 213 -15.52 4.17 18.36
C ALA A 213 -15.73 5.45 19.21
N VAL A 214 -16.22 6.52 18.59
CA VAL A 214 -16.78 7.70 19.26
C VAL A 214 -18.28 7.48 19.50
N GLY A 215 -18.78 7.97 20.64
CA GLY A 215 -20.19 7.87 21.03
C GLY A 215 -21.07 8.93 20.38
#